data_AF-A0A919R4N2-F1
#
_entry.id   AF-A0A919R4N2-F1
#
_cell.length_a   1.000
_cell.length_b   1.000
_cell.length_c   1.000
_cell.angle_alpha   90.00
_cell.angle_beta   90.00
_cell.angle_gamma   90.00
#
_symmetry.space_group_name_H-M   'P 1'
#
loop_
_entity.id
_entity.type
_entity.pdbx_description
1 polymer ?
#
loop_
_entity_poly.entity_id
_entity_poly.type
_entity_poly.pdbx_seq_one_letter_code
_entity_poly.pdbx_strand_id
1 'polypeptide(L)'
;MQYPNRNTLKVPFYAKTVTKIATKEAISVHSPALKRRQLSAALRQLREERGMTSTEAAKSLEWPASKITRIERNEWKLPNVHDIRLLLDLYAVTQQSRREALLTLARESRQRGWWADYKDVFRSNLPAFEAGASLIRTYESLLIPGLLQVAGYTAAVFRGGQVIAPSTVERHVEARRTRQKILDRKEPPSLVALIDEAALLKNIGGRAVMREQIQHLITMAARPNITIQVIPNSIGAHSALTSPPFLILNFPGDPSLIYMATATETHWLERPEECHKYGLIFTHVSTLALSPEETTRHMAALIAHE
;
A
#
# COMPACT_ATOMS: atom_id res chain seq x y z
N MET A 1 3.76 66.90 32.61
CA MET A 1 3.18 65.85 33.47
C MET A 1 2.82 64.67 32.56
N GLN A 2 3.66 63.68 32.20
CA GLN A 2 4.73 62.93 32.86
C GLN A 2 4.31 62.29 34.19
N TYR A 3 4.08 60.98 34.16
CA TYR A 3 4.37 59.91 35.15
C TYR A 3 3.78 58.56 34.63
N PRO A 4 4.26 57.37 35.05
CA PRO A 4 5.46 56.75 34.52
C PRO A 4 5.29 55.26 34.12
N ASN A 5 6.43 54.69 33.70
CA ASN A 5 6.68 53.33 33.26
C ASN A 5 6.86 52.34 34.43
N ARG A 6 6.86 51.04 34.09
CA ARG A 6 7.33 49.83 34.82
C ARG A 6 6.28 49.03 35.61
N ASN A 7 5.89 47.89 35.03
CA ASN A 7 6.23 46.65 35.72
C ASN A 7 6.73 45.58 34.73
N THR A 8 8.02 45.30 34.85
CA THR A 8 8.79 44.24 34.21
C THR A 8 8.58 42.94 34.97
N LEU A 9 8.07 41.91 34.30
CA LEU A 9 8.33 40.52 34.68
C LEU A 9 9.17 39.86 33.58
N LYS A 10 10.47 39.76 33.88
CA LYS A 10 11.44 38.89 33.20
C LYS A 10 11.33 37.50 33.83
N VAL A 11 11.02 36.46 33.04
CA VAL A 11 11.55 35.09 33.21
C VAL A 11 11.30 34.28 31.91
N PRO A 12 12.06 33.22 31.56
CA PRO A 12 13.33 33.37 30.85
C PRO A 12 13.41 32.58 29.53
N PHE A 13 14.30 33.05 28.67
CA PHE A 13 15.25 32.32 27.83
C PHE A 13 15.15 30.78 27.82
N TYR A 14 14.44 30.21 26.85
CA TYR A 14 14.74 28.90 26.26
C TYR A 14 14.69 29.02 24.73
N ALA A 15 15.71 29.67 24.20
CA ALA A 15 16.04 29.62 22.79
C ALA A 15 16.75 28.28 22.50
N LYS A 16 16.51 27.76 21.29
CA LYS A 16 17.34 26.78 20.56
C LYS A 16 17.17 25.30 20.89
N THR A 17 16.00 24.72 20.62
CA THR A 17 15.94 23.31 20.16
C THR A 17 14.78 23.00 19.18
N VAL A 18 13.92 23.96 18.85
CA VAL A 18 12.71 23.69 18.03
C VAL A 18 12.95 23.84 16.51
N THR A 19 14.13 24.31 16.08
CA THR A 19 14.44 24.56 14.66
C THR A 19 15.36 23.48 14.08
N LYS A 20 14.97 22.20 14.15
CA LYS A 20 15.67 21.11 13.40
C LYS A 20 14.88 19.82 13.15
N ILE A 21 13.56 19.79 13.37
CA ILE A 21 12.75 18.56 13.19
C ILE A 21 11.78 18.65 11.99
N ALA A 22 11.60 19.83 11.39
CA ALA A 22 10.61 20.06 10.33
C ALA A 22 11.20 20.11 8.90
N THR A 23 12.13 19.22 8.53
CA THR A 23 12.60 19.09 7.12
C THR A 23 13.10 17.69 6.74
N LYS A 24 12.41 16.62 7.15
CA LYS A 24 12.64 15.27 6.58
C LYS A 24 11.43 14.38 6.83
N GLU A 25 10.56 14.30 5.83
CA GLU A 25 9.71 13.14 5.47
C GLU A 25 8.58 13.63 4.56
N ALA A 26 8.94 14.13 3.37
CA ALA A 26 8.06 13.89 2.24
C ALA A 26 8.05 12.38 2.06
N ILE A 27 6.93 11.72 2.36
CA ILE A 27 6.73 10.30 2.05
C ILE A 27 6.90 10.20 0.54
N SER A 28 8.08 9.74 0.13
CA SER A 28 8.46 9.80 -1.27
C SER A 28 7.53 8.90 -2.06
N VAL A 29 7.08 9.39 -3.22
CA VAL A 29 6.28 8.66 -4.22
C VAL A 29 7.08 7.49 -4.83
N HIS A 30 8.31 7.27 -4.38
CA HIS A 30 9.20 6.23 -4.87
C HIS A 30 8.81 4.88 -4.25
N SER A 31 8.35 3.96 -5.11
CA SER A 31 8.17 2.55 -4.76
C SER A 31 9.33 1.70 -5.30
N PRO A 32 10.40 1.47 -4.52
CA PRO A 32 11.49 0.56 -4.87
C PRO A 32 11.02 -0.82 -5.36
N ALA A 33 9.94 -1.35 -4.79
CA ALA A 33 9.37 -2.64 -5.19
C ALA A 33 8.75 -2.57 -6.59
N LEU A 34 7.99 -1.52 -6.90
CA LEU A 34 7.46 -1.28 -8.24
C LEU A 34 8.58 -1.06 -9.26
N LYS A 35 9.58 -0.25 -8.92
CA LYS A 35 10.75 0.00 -9.80
C LYS A 35 11.51 -1.27 -10.14
N ARG A 36 11.69 -2.16 -9.15
CA ARG A 36 12.30 -3.47 -9.37
C ARG A 36 11.44 -4.35 -10.27
N ARG A 37 10.12 -4.37 -10.05
CA ARG A 37 9.15 -5.09 -10.88
C ARG A 37 9.18 -4.60 -12.33
N GLN A 38 9.17 -3.29 -12.56
CA GLN A 38 9.29 -2.66 -13.88
C GLN A 38 10.60 -3.06 -14.57
N LEU A 39 11.72 -3.03 -13.84
CA LEU A 39 13.02 -3.44 -14.38
C LEU A 39 13.02 -4.91 -14.79
N SER A 40 12.53 -5.81 -13.94
CA SER A 40 12.42 -7.24 -14.23
C SER A 40 11.59 -7.52 -15.49
N ALA A 41 10.44 -6.86 -15.63
CA ALA A 41 9.58 -6.99 -16.81
C ALA A 41 10.27 -6.46 -18.08
N ALA A 42 10.90 -5.29 -18.01
CA ALA A 42 11.59 -4.70 -19.15
C ALA A 42 12.80 -5.53 -19.61
N LEU A 43 13.57 -6.11 -18.68
CA LEU A 43 14.69 -7.01 -19.02
C LEU A 43 14.20 -8.29 -19.70
N ARG A 44 13.10 -8.87 -19.22
CA ARG A 44 12.48 -10.04 -19.86
C ARG A 44 12.02 -9.70 -21.29
N GLN A 45 11.31 -8.59 -21.46
CA GLN A 45 10.84 -8.14 -22.77
C GLN A 45 12.01 -7.93 -23.73
N LEU A 46 13.08 -7.25 -23.29
CA LEU A 46 14.29 -7.04 -24.09
C LEU A 46 14.95 -8.35 -24.53
N ARG A 47 14.98 -9.36 -23.65
CA ARG A 47 15.49 -10.70 -23.99
C ARG A 47 14.61 -11.36 -25.06
N GLU A 48 13.30 -11.32 -24.89
CA GLU A 48 12.33 -11.90 -25.82
C GLU A 48 12.36 -11.20 -27.19
N GLU A 49 12.50 -9.86 -27.22
CA GLU A 49 12.70 -9.06 -28.44
C GLU A 49 13.97 -9.47 -29.21
N ARG A 50 14.97 -10.02 -28.51
CA ARG A 50 16.19 -10.57 -29.10
C ARG A 50 16.09 -12.02 -29.52
N GLY A 51 14.94 -12.66 -29.30
CA GLY A 51 14.72 -14.09 -29.58
C GLY A 51 15.56 -15.02 -28.72
N MET A 52 16.14 -14.53 -27.61
CA MET A 52 17.01 -15.32 -26.76
C MET A 52 16.21 -16.05 -25.68
N THR A 53 16.58 -17.29 -25.37
CA THR A 53 16.14 -17.99 -24.16
C THR A 53 16.89 -17.48 -22.92
N SER A 54 16.33 -17.67 -21.73
CA SER A 54 17.02 -17.34 -20.47
C SER A 54 18.34 -18.11 -20.32
N THR A 55 18.42 -19.34 -20.83
CA THR A 55 19.63 -20.17 -20.82
C THR A 55 20.72 -19.63 -21.74
N GLU A 56 20.37 -19.20 -22.96
CA GLU A 56 21.33 -18.58 -23.90
C GLU A 56 21.85 -17.25 -23.36
N ALA A 57 20.97 -16.44 -22.77
CA ALA A 57 21.37 -15.18 -22.15
C ALA A 57 22.33 -15.40 -20.96
N ALA A 58 22.04 -16.39 -20.11
CA ALA A 58 22.90 -16.76 -19.01
C ALA A 58 24.27 -17.27 -19.49
N LYS A 59 24.29 -18.14 -20.52
CA LYS A 59 25.52 -18.66 -21.12
C LYS A 59 26.39 -17.54 -21.71
N SER A 60 25.78 -16.56 -22.36
CA SER A 60 26.49 -15.42 -22.98
C SER A 60 27.19 -14.51 -21.96
N LEU A 61 26.70 -14.49 -20.71
CA LEU A 61 27.28 -13.71 -19.61
C LEU A 61 28.06 -14.57 -18.61
N GLU A 62 28.24 -15.86 -18.90
CA GLU A 62 28.86 -16.85 -17.98
C GLU A 62 28.18 -16.90 -16.60
N TRP A 63 26.86 -16.71 -16.57
CA TRP A 63 26.06 -16.73 -15.35
C TRP A 63 25.31 -18.05 -15.16
N PRO A 64 24.98 -18.43 -13.92
CA PRO A 64 24.03 -19.50 -13.67
C PRO A 64 22.67 -19.17 -14.32
N ALA A 65 22.05 -20.12 -15.02
CA ALA A 65 20.74 -19.93 -15.64
C ALA A 65 19.67 -19.44 -14.65
N SER A 66 19.74 -19.92 -13.40
CA SER A 66 18.87 -19.51 -12.31
C SER A 66 18.96 -18.02 -11.96
N LYS A 67 20.09 -17.35 -12.27
CA LYS A 67 20.25 -15.91 -12.06
C LYS A 67 19.33 -15.12 -12.98
N ILE A 68 19.35 -15.39 -14.29
CA ILE A 68 18.47 -14.73 -15.26
C ILE A 68 17.00 -14.97 -14.93
N THR A 69 16.63 -16.22 -14.65
CA THR A 69 15.25 -16.57 -14.28
C THR A 69 14.77 -15.79 -13.05
N ARG A 70 15.59 -15.69 -12.00
CA ARG A 70 15.23 -14.92 -10.80
C ARG A 70 15.15 -13.42 -11.04
N ILE A 71 16.02 -12.88 -11.91
CA ILE A 71 15.97 -11.48 -12.33
C ILE A 71 14.62 -11.18 -12.98
N GLU A 72 14.24 -11.98 -13.98
CA GLU A 72 13.03 -11.77 -14.78
C GLU A 72 11.75 -12.03 -13.99
N ARG A 73 11.81 -12.93 -13.00
CA ARG A 73 10.70 -13.20 -12.07
C ARG A 73 10.61 -12.24 -10.88
N ASN A 74 11.47 -11.22 -10.79
CA ASN A 74 11.53 -10.30 -9.64
C ASN A 74 11.82 -11.01 -8.29
N GLU A 75 12.51 -12.15 -8.31
CA GLU A 75 12.89 -12.99 -7.15
C GLU A 75 14.31 -12.71 -6.63
N TRP A 76 14.96 -11.69 -7.19
CA TRP A 76 16.24 -11.16 -6.75
C TRP A 76 16.10 -10.04 -5.70
N LYS A 77 17.07 -9.96 -4.78
CA LYS A 77 17.01 -9.02 -3.65
C LYS A 77 17.27 -7.56 -4.07
N LEU A 78 18.38 -7.32 -4.77
CA LEU A 78 18.80 -5.98 -5.16
C LEU A 78 19.39 -6.02 -6.58
N PRO A 79 18.87 -5.22 -7.52
CA PRO A 79 19.48 -5.07 -8.83
C PRO A 79 20.89 -4.51 -8.71
N ASN A 80 21.87 -5.23 -9.25
CA ASN A 80 23.23 -4.74 -9.38
C ASN A 80 23.33 -3.94 -10.70
N VAL A 81 23.66 -2.65 -10.61
CA VAL A 81 23.74 -1.74 -11.77
C VAL A 81 24.74 -2.25 -12.81
N HIS A 82 25.84 -2.89 -12.40
CA HIS A 82 26.80 -3.50 -13.32
C HIS A 82 26.17 -4.67 -14.10
N ASP A 83 25.48 -5.57 -13.40
CA ASP A 83 24.74 -6.67 -14.03
C ASP A 83 23.70 -6.14 -15.03
N ILE A 84 23.01 -5.04 -14.69
CA ILE A 84 22.05 -4.41 -15.62
C ILE A 84 22.76 -3.93 -16.88
N ARG A 85 23.91 -3.25 -16.76
CA ARG A 85 24.67 -2.78 -17.94
C ARG A 85 25.03 -3.94 -18.86
N LEU A 86 25.54 -5.04 -18.31
CA LEU A 86 25.86 -6.26 -19.07
C LEU A 86 24.65 -6.83 -19.80
N LEU A 87 23.48 -6.87 -19.15
CA LEU A 87 22.23 -7.31 -19.80
C LEU A 87 21.79 -6.35 -20.91
N LEU A 88 21.92 -5.03 -20.70
CA LEU A 88 21.58 -4.04 -21.73
C LEU A 88 22.52 -4.11 -22.94
N ASP A 89 23.80 -4.44 -22.72
CA ASP A 89 24.77 -4.70 -23.78
C ASP A 89 24.43 -5.98 -24.53
N LEU A 90 24.14 -7.07 -23.82
CA LEU A 90 23.73 -8.34 -24.41
C LEU A 90 22.45 -8.19 -25.25
N TYR A 91 21.46 -7.47 -24.73
CA TYR A 91 20.22 -7.20 -25.46
C TYR A 91 20.35 -6.05 -26.46
N ALA A 92 21.58 -5.56 -26.69
CA ALA A 92 21.98 -4.49 -27.59
C ALA A 92 20.99 -3.31 -27.60
N VAL A 93 20.69 -2.82 -26.39
CA VAL A 93 19.95 -1.57 -26.20
C VAL A 93 20.92 -0.43 -26.50
N THR A 94 20.76 0.23 -27.64
CA THR A 94 21.67 1.29 -28.12
C THR A 94 21.19 2.69 -27.78
N GLN A 95 19.88 2.89 -27.64
CA GLN A 95 19.31 4.21 -27.31
C GLN A 95 19.68 4.63 -25.88
N GLN A 96 20.49 5.69 -25.75
CA GLN A 96 21.03 6.12 -24.46
C GLN A 96 19.95 6.51 -23.45
N SER A 97 18.86 7.13 -23.91
CA SER A 97 17.71 7.48 -23.06
C SER A 97 17.05 6.24 -22.44
N ARG A 98 16.83 5.18 -23.24
CA ARG A 98 16.26 3.90 -22.77
C ARG A 98 17.20 3.20 -21.78
N ARG A 99 18.51 3.21 -22.04
CA ARG A 99 19.51 2.65 -21.11
C ARG A 99 19.48 3.39 -19.78
N GLU A 100 19.51 4.72 -19.79
CA GLU A 100 19.54 5.52 -18.57
C GLU A 100 18.24 5.36 -17.77
N ALA A 101 17.08 5.24 -18.42
CA ALA A 101 15.82 4.93 -17.75
C ALA A 101 15.88 3.60 -16.98
N LEU A 102 16.38 2.52 -17.61
CA LEU A 102 16.50 1.19 -16.98
C LEU A 102 17.54 1.18 -15.84
N LEU A 103 18.66 1.89 -16.00
CA LEU A 103 19.63 2.06 -14.93
C LEU A 103 19.08 2.89 -13.78
N THR A 104 18.23 3.87 -14.07
CA THR A 104 17.51 4.66 -13.05
C THR A 104 16.56 3.77 -12.25
N LEU A 105 15.77 2.90 -12.91
CA LEU A 105 14.95 1.90 -12.21
C LEU A 105 15.80 1.03 -11.27
N ALA A 106 16.97 0.59 -11.73
CA ALA A 106 17.88 -0.21 -10.91
C ALA A 106 18.38 0.57 -9.67
N ARG A 107 18.76 1.84 -9.83
CA ARG A 107 19.22 2.69 -8.71
C ARG A 107 18.08 3.00 -7.74
N GLU A 108 16.91 3.40 -8.24
CA GLU A 108 15.74 3.72 -7.44
C GLU A 108 15.18 2.50 -6.68
N SER A 109 15.26 1.31 -7.27
CA SER A 109 14.85 0.06 -6.63
C SER A 109 15.66 -0.30 -5.38
N ARG A 110 16.82 0.33 -5.19
CA ARG A 110 17.71 0.14 -4.05
C ARG A 110 17.46 1.16 -2.94
N GLN A 111 16.64 2.18 -3.17
CA GLN A 111 16.32 3.16 -2.15
C GLN A 111 15.56 2.52 -0.99
N ARG A 112 15.88 2.95 0.23
CA ARG A 112 15.22 2.47 1.44
C ARG A 112 13.95 3.30 1.66
N GLY A 113 12.79 2.68 1.49
CA GLY A 113 11.51 3.29 1.89
C GLY A 113 11.30 3.21 3.40
N TRP A 114 10.41 4.05 3.92
CA TRP A 114 10.07 4.14 5.36
C TRP A 114 9.61 2.80 5.96
N TRP A 115 8.98 1.94 5.16
CA TRP A 115 8.54 0.61 5.58
C TRP A 115 9.69 -0.32 5.99
N ALA A 116 10.92 -0.02 5.56
CA ALA A 116 12.10 -0.78 5.96
C ALA A 116 12.40 -0.67 7.46
N ASP A 117 11.84 0.33 8.15
CA ASP A 117 11.97 0.52 9.59
C ASP A 117 10.96 -0.34 10.38
N TYR A 118 10.04 -1.00 9.68
CA TYR A 118 8.96 -1.83 10.23
C TYR A 118 8.98 -3.26 9.65
N LYS A 119 10.16 -3.81 9.31
CA LYS A 119 10.29 -5.17 8.75
C LYS A 119 9.79 -6.29 9.67
N ASP A 120 9.79 -6.03 10.97
CA ASP A 120 9.24 -6.92 11.99
C ASP A 120 7.70 -6.93 12.00
N VAL A 121 7.08 -5.87 11.47
CA VAL A 121 5.61 -5.72 11.36
C VAL A 121 5.11 -6.09 9.98
N PHE A 122 5.70 -5.53 8.92
CA PHE A 122 5.30 -5.80 7.54
C PHE A 122 6.09 -6.99 6.99
N ARG A 123 5.41 -8.14 6.95
CA ARG A 123 5.95 -9.36 6.33
C ARG A 123 5.89 -9.33 4.79
N SER A 124 5.16 -8.37 4.21
CA SER A 124 4.98 -8.21 2.77
C SER A 124 5.48 -6.85 2.26
N ASN A 125 5.71 -6.76 0.95
CA ASN A 125 6.06 -5.50 0.28
C ASN A 125 4.84 -4.59 0.01
N LEU A 126 3.68 -4.88 0.61
CA LEU A 126 2.44 -4.13 0.35
C LEU A 126 2.60 -2.61 0.54
N PRO A 127 3.19 -2.10 1.64
CA PRO A 127 3.35 -0.66 1.81
C PRO A 127 4.19 -0.02 0.68
N ALA A 128 5.16 -0.76 0.13
CA ALA A 128 5.95 -0.28 -0.98
C ALA A 128 5.10 -0.17 -2.25
N PHE A 129 4.28 -1.16 -2.57
CA PHE A 129 3.42 -1.11 -3.75
C PHE A 129 2.29 -0.09 -3.61
N GLU A 130 1.69 0.06 -2.44
CA GLU A 130 0.69 1.11 -2.19
C GLU A 130 1.26 2.51 -2.39
N ALA A 131 2.52 2.73 -1.97
CA ALA A 131 3.21 4.01 -2.21
C ALA A 131 3.40 4.30 -3.72
N GLY A 132 3.41 3.29 -4.58
CA GLY A 132 3.50 3.45 -6.04
C GLY A 132 2.15 3.53 -6.75
N ALA A 133 1.05 3.16 -6.09
CA ALA A 133 -0.26 3.06 -6.72
C ALA A 133 -0.87 4.44 -7.00
N SER A 134 -1.63 4.53 -8.10
CA SER A 134 -2.52 5.65 -8.41
C SER A 134 -3.96 5.36 -8.02
N LEU A 135 -4.36 4.08 -8.02
CA LEU A 135 -5.66 3.61 -7.56
C LEU A 135 -5.48 2.34 -6.73
N ILE A 136 -6.11 2.32 -5.56
CA ILE A 136 -6.18 1.19 -4.64
C ILE A 136 -7.65 0.80 -4.53
N ARG A 137 -7.99 -0.41 -4.94
CA ARG A 137 -9.32 -0.99 -4.73
C ARG A 137 -9.20 -2.11 -3.71
N THR A 138 -10.04 -2.10 -2.68
CA THR A 138 -9.96 -3.08 -1.59
C THR A 138 -11.33 -3.67 -1.31
N TYR A 139 -11.38 -4.99 -1.14
CA TYR A 139 -12.54 -5.70 -0.62
C TYR A 139 -12.19 -6.31 0.72
N GLU A 140 -13.01 -6.06 1.74
CA GLU A 140 -12.85 -6.62 3.08
C GLU A 140 -14.18 -7.22 3.58
N SER A 141 -14.14 -8.47 4.01
CA SER A 141 -15.33 -9.21 4.45
C SER A 141 -15.62 -9.12 5.95
N LEU A 142 -14.58 -9.01 6.78
CA LEU A 142 -14.71 -9.09 8.26
C LEU A 142 -13.93 -8.03 9.02
N LEU A 143 -13.08 -7.25 8.34
CA LEU A 143 -12.27 -6.20 8.96
C LEU A 143 -12.46 -4.89 8.21
N ILE A 144 -12.19 -3.77 8.88
CA ILE A 144 -12.08 -2.48 8.20
C ILE A 144 -10.75 -2.42 7.45
N PRO A 145 -10.70 -1.92 6.20
CA PRO A 145 -9.46 -1.80 5.44
C PRO A 145 -8.37 -1.09 6.24
N GLY A 146 -7.15 -1.62 6.23
CA GLY A 146 -6.05 -1.10 7.06
C GLY A 146 -5.73 0.39 6.86
N LEU A 147 -5.97 0.93 5.66
CA LEU A 147 -5.80 2.34 5.34
C LEU A 147 -6.89 3.26 5.95
N LEU A 148 -7.94 2.69 6.52
CA LEU A 148 -9.10 3.38 7.09
C LEU A 148 -9.34 3.01 8.57
N GLN A 149 -8.37 2.38 9.25
CA GLN A 149 -8.50 1.99 10.65
C GLN A 149 -8.08 3.09 11.62
N VAL A 150 -8.79 3.24 12.74
CA VAL A 150 -8.36 4.06 13.89
C VAL A 150 -7.44 3.26 14.82
N ALA A 151 -6.65 3.96 15.63
CA ALA A 151 -5.64 3.34 16.51
C ALA A 151 -6.27 2.32 17.49
N GLY A 152 -7.42 2.65 18.09
CA GLY A 152 -8.14 1.75 19.00
C GLY A 152 -8.55 0.45 18.31
N TYR A 153 -9.10 0.53 17.10
CA TYR A 153 -9.51 -0.62 16.29
C TYR A 153 -8.31 -1.47 15.89
N THR A 154 -7.25 -0.84 15.35
CA THR A 154 -6.00 -1.55 15.00
C THR A 154 -5.43 -2.30 16.20
N ALA A 155 -5.35 -1.66 17.38
CA ALA A 155 -4.85 -2.30 18.58
C ALA A 155 -5.73 -3.48 19.02
N ALA A 156 -7.05 -3.37 18.89
CA ALA A 156 -7.98 -4.44 19.24
C ALA A 156 -7.85 -5.66 18.31
N VAL A 157 -7.72 -5.46 16.99
CA VAL A 157 -7.48 -6.54 16.02
C VAL A 157 -6.19 -7.30 16.39
N PHE A 158 -5.11 -6.56 16.66
CA PHE A 158 -3.80 -7.14 16.96
C PHE A 158 -3.77 -7.87 18.31
N ARG A 159 -4.50 -7.39 19.33
CA ARG A 159 -4.66 -8.11 20.60
C ARG A 159 -5.51 -9.38 20.45
N GLY A 160 -6.60 -9.30 19.67
CA GLY A 160 -7.52 -10.42 19.47
C GLY A 160 -6.89 -11.62 18.74
N GLY A 161 -5.87 -11.37 17.91
CA GLY A 161 -5.15 -12.44 17.21
C GLY A 161 -4.36 -13.37 18.12
N GLN A 162 -4.01 -12.97 19.36
CA GLN A 162 -3.24 -13.72 20.37
C GLN A 162 -1.91 -14.39 19.92
N VAL A 163 -1.49 -14.17 18.68
CA VAL A 163 -0.28 -14.74 18.07
C VAL A 163 0.91 -13.77 18.16
N ILE A 164 0.70 -12.55 18.69
CA ILE A 164 1.74 -11.55 18.89
C ILE A 164 1.83 -11.09 20.35
N ALA A 165 3.04 -10.78 20.80
CA ALA A 165 3.28 -10.30 22.16
C ALA A 165 2.61 -8.93 22.38
N PRO A 166 1.91 -8.71 23.52
CA PRO A 166 1.25 -7.43 23.81
C PRO A 166 2.15 -6.20 23.66
N SER A 167 3.44 -6.34 24.00
CA SER A 167 4.46 -5.30 23.85
C SER A 167 4.71 -4.84 22.41
N THR A 168 4.27 -5.60 21.41
CA THR A 168 4.46 -5.27 19.99
C THR A 168 3.26 -4.53 19.38
N VAL A 169 2.12 -4.44 20.10
CA VAL A 169 0.87 -3.88 19.56
C VAL A 169 1.02 -2.40 19.18
N GLU A 170 1.65 -1.60 20.04
CA GLU A 170 1.91 -0.18 19.80
C GLU A 170 2.74 0.05 18.53
N ARG A 171 3.74 -0.82 18.29
CA ARG A 171 4.57 -0.77 17.09
C ARG A 171 3.76 -1.09 15.83
N HIS A 172 2.79 -2.01 15.91
CA HIS A 172 1.89 -2.30 14.79
C HIS A 172 0.92 -1.15 14.51
N VAL A 173 0.43 -0.48 15.56
CA VAL A 173 -0.41 0.72 15.45
C VAL A 173 0.37 1.85 14.77
N GLU A 174 1.60 2.12 15.21
CA GLU A 174 2.42 3.18 14.61
C GLU A 174 2.79 2.86 13.14
N ALA A 175 3.12 1.60 12.84
CA ALA A 175 3.33 1.15 11.47
C ALA A 175 2.08 1.36 10.60
N ARG A 176 0.88 1.06 11.13
CA ARG A 176 -0.41 1.29 10.45
C ARG A 176 -0.64 2.77 10.17
N ARG A 177 -0.44 3.62 11.18
CA ARG A 177 -0.59 5.07 11.06
C ARG A 177 0.40 5.65 10.04
N THR A 178 1.65 5.21 10.05
CA THR A 178 2.64 5.64 9.06
C THR A 178 2.23 5.22 7.65
N ARG A 179 1.70 4.00 7.47
CA ARG A 179 1.18 3.50 6.19
C ARG A 179 0.02 4.35 5.66
N GLN A 180 -0.88 4.80 6.52
CA GLN A 180 -2.06 5.59 6.14
C GLN A 180 -1.73 6.96 5.55
N LYS A 181 -0.57 7.55 5.92
CA LYS A 181 -0.13 8.85 5.43
C LYS A 181 0.01 8.93 3.90
N ILE A 182 0.03 7.80 3.17
CA ILE A 182 -0.03 7.81 1.69
C ILE A 182 -1.28 8.50 1.15
N LEU A 183 -2.38 8.52 1.93
CA LEU A 183 -3.62 9.20 1.56
C LEU A 183 -3.51 10.72 1.69
N ASP A 184 -2.51 11.23 2.42
CA ASP A 184 -2.36 12.66 2.73
C ASP A 184 -1.24 13.35 1.93
N ARG A 185 -0.57 12.61 1.03
CA ARG A 185 0.48 13.18 0.18
C ARG A 185 -0.11 14.11 -0.88
N LYS A 186 0.77 14.87 -1.55
CA LYS A 186 0.38 15.84 -2.61
C LYS A 186 -0.47 15.22 -3.72
N GLU A 187 -0.13 14.02 -4.16
CA GLU A 187 -0.85 13.26 -5.20
C GLU A 187 -1.31 11.92 -4.62
N PRO A 188 -2.34 11.90 -3.76
CA PRO A 188 -2.75 10.70 -3.07
C PRO A 188 -3.36 9.69 -4.06
N PRO A 189 -3.26 8.36 -3.78
CA PRO A 189 -3.99 7.40 -4.57
C PRO A 189 -5.50 7.60 -4.37
N SER A 190 -6.27 7.31 -5.41
CA SER A 190 -7.71 7.07 -5.24
C SER A 190 -7.90 5.76 -4.48
N LEU A 191 -8.72 5.76 -3.44
CA LEU A 191 -9.06 4.58 -2.66
C LEU A 191 -10.53 4.24 -2.87
N VAL A 192 -10.84 3.02 -3.30
CA VAL A 192 -12.21 2.49 -3.36
C VAL A 192 -12.30 1.27 -2.46
N ALA A 193 -13.08 1.38 -1.39
CA ALA A 193 -13.26 0.34 -0.39
C ALA A 193 -14.66 -0.24 -0.46
N LEU A 194 -14.75 -1.54 -0.78
CA LEU A 194 -15.95 -2.34 -0.60
C LEU A 194 -15.83 -3.09 0.72
N ILE A 195 -16.76 -2.82 1.63
CA ILE A 195 -16.73 -3.36 2.99
C ILE A 195 -18.03 -4.13 3.21
N ASP A 196 -17.95 -5.40 3.56
CA ASP A 196 -19.15 -6.12 4.01
C ASP A 196 -19.69 -5.54 5.31
N GLU A 197 -21.02 -5.43 5.41
CA GLU A 197 -21.70 -4.93 6.61
C GLU A 197 -21.27 -5.70 7.88
N ALA A 198 -20.97 -7.00 7.74
CA ALA A 198 -20.42 -7.82 8.82
C ALA A 198 -19.15 -7.23 9.49
N ALA A 199 -18.30 -6.51 8.73
CA ALA A 199 -17.12 -5.85 9.28
C ALA A 199 -17.46 -4.64 10.18
N LEU A 200 -18.60 -4.00 9.95
CA LEU A 200 -19.11 -2.88 10.76
C LEU A 200 -19.86 -3.37 12.02
N LEU A 201 -20.45 -4.57 11.96
CA LEU A 201 -21.22 -5.15 13.07
C LEU A 201 -20.35 -5.95 14.05
N LYS A 202 -19.17 -6.40 13.64
CA LYS A 202 -18.26 -7.14 14.52
C LYS A 202 -17.69 -6.22 15.59
N ASN A 203 -18.03 -6.48 16.86
CA ASN A 203 -17.62 -5.66 18.00
C ASN A 203 -16.12 -5.78 18.33
N ILE A 204 -15.28 -5.09 17.56
CA ILE A 204 -13.82 -5.09 17.70
C ILE A 204 -13.40 -3.94 18.61
N GLY A 205 -12.84 -4.27 19.77
CA GLY A 205 -12.37 -3.27 20.75
C GLY A 205 -13.46 -2.66 21.62
N GLY A 206 -14.71 -3.10 21.48
CA GLY A 206 -15.86 -2.58 22.23
C GLY A 206 -16.62 -1.48 21.47
N ARG A 207 -17.84 -1.19 21.93
CA ARG A 207 -18.75 -0.22 21.29
C ARG A 207 -18.13 1.16 21.09
N ALA A 208 -17.37 1.66 22.07
CA ALA A 208 -16.72 2.97 21.98
C ALA A 208 -15.71 3.01 20.81
N VAL A 209 -14.91 1.96 20.63
CA VAL A 209 -13.93 1.85 19.54
C VAL A 209 -14.62 1.69 18.20
N MET A 210 -15.69 0.89 18.12
CA MET A 210 -16.46 0.75 16.88
C MET A 210 -17.16 2.03 16.47
N ARG A 211 -17.72 2.78 17.42
CA ARG A 211 -18.30 4.11 17.15
C ARG A 211 -17.25 5.08 16.62
N GLU A 212 -16.06 5.14 17.24
CA GLU A 212 -14.94 5.95 16.75
C GLU A 212 -14.55 5.52 15.32
N GLN A 213 -14.44 4.22 15.08
CA GLN A 213 -14.07 3.65 13.79
C GLN A 213 -15.10 3.99 12.69
N ILE A 214 -16.39 3.85 12.96
CA ILE A 214 -17.46 4.15 11.99
C ILE A 214 -17.53 5.66 11.74
N GLN A 215 -17.40 6.49 12.78
CA GLN A 215 -17.33 7.94 12.63
C GLN A 215 -16.13 8.36 11.76
N HIS A 216 -14.99 7.71 11.93
CA HIS A 216 -13.82 7.93 11.10
C HIS A 216 -14.07 7.54 9.63
N LEU A 217 -14.76 6.42 9.36
CA LEU A 217 -15.13 6.03 7.99
C LEU A 217 -16.03 7.08 7.33
N ILE A 218 -17.02 7.61 8.04
CA ILE A 218 -17.86 8.71 7.57
C ILE A 218 -17.02 9.94 7.21
N THR A 219 -16.08 10.33 8.07
CA THR A 219 -15.16 11.45 7.80
C THR A 219 -14.28 11.18 6.58
N MET A 220 -13.77 9.96 6.42
CA MET A 220 -12.92 9.59 5.29
C MET A 220 -13.70 9.55 3.97
N ALA A 221 -14.98 9.12 3.99
CA ALA A 221 -15.86 9.12 2.82
C ALA A 221 -16.14 10.53 2.27
N ALA A 222 -15.96 11.58 3.06
CA ALA A 222 -16.09 12.97 2.60
C ALA A 222 -14.88 13.46 1.77
N ARG A 223 -13.79 12.69 1.68
CA ARG A 223 -12.59 13.06 0.92
C ARG A 223 -12.77 12.74 -0.56
N PRO A 224 -12.37 13.63 -1.48
CA PRO A 224 -12.60 13.44 -2.92
C PRO A 224 -11.83 12.25 -3.52
N ASN A 225 -10.74 11.80 -2.89
CA ASN A 225 -9.94 10.67 -3.34
C ASN A 225 -10.36 9.34 -2.68
N ILE A 226 -11.45 9.30 -1.90
CA ILE A 226 -11.87 8.10 -1.17
C ILE A 226 -13.34 7.82 -1.47
N THR A 227 -13.62 6.57 -1.86
CA THR A 227 -14.96 6.04 -2.03
C THR A 227 -15.11 4.83 -1.11
N ILE A 228 -16.12 4.86 -0.25
CA ILE A 228 -16.45 3.75 0.63
C ILE A 228 -17.86 3.30 0.28
N GLN A 229 -18.03 2.01 0.04
CA GLN A 229 -19.34 1.40 -0.16
C GLN A 229 -19.49 0.20 0.76
N VAL A 230 -20.66 0.10 1.39
CA VAL A 230 -21.02 -1.04 2.23
C VAL A 230 -21.84 -2.03 1.41
N ILE A 231 -21.49 -3.32 1.49
CA ILE A 231 -22.28 -4.42 0.94
C ILE A 231 -23.24 -4.86 2.04
N PRO A 232 -24.56 -4.63 1.91
CA PRO A 232 -25.53 -5.04 2.93
C PRO A 232 -25.62 -6.55 3.06
N ASN A 233 -25.84 -7.06 4.28
CA ASN A 233 -26.04 -8.50 4.49
C ASN A 233 -27.26 -9.06 3.73
N SER A 234 -28.23 -8.22 3.38
CA SER A 234 -29.40 -8.60 2.57
C SER A 234 -29.05 -9.04 1.15
N ILE A 235 -27.86 -8.71 0.65
CA ILE A 235 -27.36 -9.19 -0.65
C ILE A 235 -27.07 -10.70 -0.59
N GLY A 236 -26.66 -11.22 0.56
CA GLY A 236 -26.31 -12.62 0.74
C GLY A 236 -25.07 -13.02 -0.07
N ALA A 237 -25.20 -13.98 -0.97
CA ALA A 237 -24.07 -14.49 -1.75
C ALA A 237 -23.67 -13.52 -2.88
N HIS A 238 -22.39 -13.20 -2.99
CA HIS A 238 -21.83 -12.38 -4.07
C HIS A 238 -20.44 -12.90 -4.50
N SER A 239 -19.95 -12.45 -5.65
CA SER A 239 -18.75 -13.01 -6.30
C SER A 239 -17.44 -12.85 -5.52
N ALA A 240 -17.36 -11.92 -4.57
CA ALA A 240 -16.19 -11.75 -3.70
C ALA A 240 -16.24 -12.62 -2.43
N LEU A 241 -17.41 -13.10 -2.02
CA LEU A 241 -17.60 -13.84 -0.76
C LEU A 241 -16.74 -15.12 -0.68
N THR A 242 -16.51 -15.77 -1.83
CA THR A 242 -15.70 -17.00 -1.91
C THR A 242 -14.20 -16.72 -2.05
N SER A 243 -13.80 -15.45 -2.10
CA SER A 243 -12.40 -15.03 -2.19
C SER A 243 -11.91 -14.52 -0.83
N PRO A 244 -10.64 -14.74 -0.46
CA PRO A 244 -10.03 -14.00 0.64
C PRO A 244 -10.11 -12.49 0.37
N PRO A 245 -10.11 -11.63 1.41
CA PRO A 245 -9.95 -10.19 1.23
C PRO A 245 -8.75 -9.87 0.34
N PHE A 246 -8.93 -8.93 -0.58
CA PHE A 246 -7.95 -8.63 -1.62
C PHE A 246 -7.84 -7.13 -1.91
N LEU A 247 -6.67 -6.74 -2.39
CA LEU A 247 -6.41 -5.42 -2.95
C LEU A 247 -6.07 -5.53 -4.44
N ILE A 248 -6.59 -4.61 -5.24
CA ILE A 248 -6.16 -4.37 -6.62
C ILE A 248 -5.39 -3.05 -6.64
N LEU A 249 -4.10 -3.13 -6.93
CA LEU A 249 -3.21 -1.99 -7.05
C LEU A 249 -3.03 -1.66 -8.52
N ASN A 250 -3.41 -0.44 -8.89
CA ASN A 250 -3.27 0.10 -10.23
C ASN A 250 -2.14 1.14 -10.24
N PHE A 251 -1.32 1.08 -11.29
CA PHE A 251 -0.14 1.92 -11.46
C PHE A 251 -0.22 2.66 -12.81
N PRO A 252 0.24 3.91 -12.90
CA PRO A 252 0.28 4.62 -14.17
C PRO A 252 1.20 3.92 -15.18
N GLY A 253 0.63 3.33 -16.24
CA GLY A 253 1.39 2.70 -17.33
C GLY A 253 1.93 1.30 -17.04
N ASP A 254 1.63 0.69 -15.89
CA ASP A 254 2.04 -0.68 -15.57
C ASP A 254 0.84 -1.62 -15.34
N PRO A 255 1.04 -2.95 -15.52
CA PRO A 255 0.04 -3.94 -15.17
C PRO A 255 -0.39 -3.86 -13.71
N SER A 256 -1.68 -4.13 -13.49
CA SER A 256 -2.26 -4.21 -12.14
C SER A 256 -1.57 -5.30 -11.32
N LEU A 257 -1.73 -5.21 -10.00
CA LEU A 257 -1.21 -6.19 -9.06
C LEU A 257 -2.29 -6.52 -8.04
N ILE A 258 -2.63 -7.80 -7.92
CA ILE A 258 -3.57 -8.27 -6.89
C ILE A 258 -2.76 -8.73 -5.69
N TYR A 259 -3.16 -8.26 -4.51
CA TYR A 259 -2.60 -8.70 -3.24
C TYR A 259 -3.66 -9.42 -2.42
N MET A 260 -3.29 -10.57 -1.88
CA MET A 260 -4.05 -11.28 -0.86
C MET A 260 -3.09 -11.77 0.22
N ALA A 261 -3.58 -11.85 1.45
CA ALA A 261 -2.81 -12.43 2.55
C ALA A 261 -3.64 -13.45 3.30
N THR A 262 -2.98 -14.55 3.65
CA THR A 262 -3.44 -15.50 4.65
C THR A 262 -2.66 -15.27 5.95
N ALA A 263 -2.91 -16.08 6.97
CA ALA A 263 -2.14 -16.02 8.21
C ALA A 263 -0.65 -16.36 8.01
N THR A 264 -0.32 -17.15 6.99
CA THR A 264 1.03 -17.69 6.77
C THR A 264 1.70 -17.17 5.51
N GLU A 265 0.92 -16.84 4.48
CA GLU A 265 1.42 -16.53 3.14
C GLU A 265 0.85 -15.23 2.60
N THR A 266 1.57 -14.62 1.68
CA THR A 266 1.11 -13.47 0.89
C THR A 266 1.15 -13.85 -0.57
N HIS A 267 0.04 -13.68 -1.27
CA HIS A 267 -0.09 -13.97 -2.68
C HIS A 267 -0.13 -12.68 -3.49
N TRP A 268 0.66 -12.68 -4.57
CA TRP A 268 0.73 -11.61 -5.55
C TRP A 268 0.31 -12.18 -6.90
N LEU A 269 -0.79 -11.70 -7.47
CA LEU A 269 -1.24 -12.11 -8.80
C LEU A 269 -0.92 -11.01 -9.80
N GLU A 270 -0.21 -11.38 -10.85
CA GLU A 270 0.27 -10.46 -11.88
C GLU A 270 -0.20 -10.83 -13.28
N ARG A 271 -0.76 -12.04 -13.45
CA ARG A 271 -1.14 -12.50 -14.79
C ARG A 271 -2.35 -11.70 -15.28
N PRO A 272 -2.36 -11.24 -16.55
CA PRO A 272 -3.44 -10.41 -17.07
C PRO A 272 -4.83 -11.01 -16.87
N GLU A 273 -4.98 -12.32 -17.07
CA GLU A 273 -6.23 -13.05 -16.90
C GLU A 273 -6.71 -13.08 -15.44
N GLU A 274 -5.79 -13.19 -14.48
CA GLU A 274 -6.10 -13.14 -13.05
C GLU A 274 -6.54 -11.73 -12.65
N CYS A 275 -5.75 -10.72 -13.05
CA CYS A 275 -6.06 -9.32 -12.77
C CYS A 275 -7.41 -8.91 -13.36
N HIS A 276 -7.70 -9.36 -14.58
CA HIS A 276 -8.98 -9.13 -15.24
C HIS A 276 -10.14 -9.76 -14.47
N LYS A 277 -10.01 -11.03 -14.05
CA LYS A 277 -11.03 -11.73 -13.26
C LYS A 277 -11.33 -11.00 -11.95
N TYR A 278 -10.32 -10.61 -11.18
CA TYR A 278 -10.52 -9.84 -9.95
C TYR A 278 -11.12 -8.45 -10.21
N GLY A 279 -10.76 -7.81 -11.33
CA GLY A 279 -11.39 -6.58 -11.78
C GLY A 279 -12.89 -6.75 -12.00
N LEU A 280 -13.33 -7.82 -12.68
CA LEU A 280 -14.75 -8.13 -12.90
C LEU A 280 -15.48 -8.42 -11.59
N ILE A 281 -14.87 -9.21 -10.69
CA ILE A 281 -15.43 -9.49 -9.36
C ILE A 281 -15.67 -8.18 -8.61
N PHE A 282 -14.67 -7.30 -8.56
CA PHE A 282 -14.78 -6.03 -7.87
C PHE A 282 -15.89 -5.15 -8.46
N THR A 283 -15.93 -5.01 -9.79
CA THR A 283 -16.96 -4.21 -10.46
C THR A 283 -18.37 -4.76 -10.18
N HIS A 284 -18.58 -6.06 -10.30
CA HIS A 284 -19.88 -6.68 -10.03
C HIS A 284 -20.33 -6.50 -8.57
N VAL A 285 -19.41 -6.63 -7.60
CA VAL A 285 -19.77 -6.42 -6.19
C VAL A 285 -20.06 -4.95 -5.92
N SER A 286 -19.36 -4.02 -6.57
CA SER A 286 -19.61 -2.59 -6.40
C SER A 286 -21.03 -2.16 -6.84
N THR A 287 -21.64 -2.87 -7.80
CA THR A 287 -23.03 -2.62 -8.21
C THR A 287 -24.07 -3.17 -7.23
N LEU A 288 -23.68 -4.08 -6.34
CA LEU A 288 -24.54 -4.64 -5.29
C LEU A 288 -24.41 -3.87 -3.96
N ALA A 289 -23.31 -3.13 -3.80
CA ALA A 289 -23.06 -2.31 -2.63
C ALA A 289 -23.94 -1.05 -2.65
N LEU A 290 -24.22 -0.51 -1.46
CA LEU A 290 -24.87 0.79 -1.31
C LEU A 290 -24.09 1.86 -2.07
N SER A 291 -24.79 2.87 -2.59
CA SER A 291 -24.11 4.06 -3.11
C SER A 291 -23.28 4.73 -2.00
N PRO A 292 -22.28 5.58 -2.33
CA PRO A 292 -21.48 6.27 -1.31
C PRO A 292 -22.32 7.11 -0.33
N GLU A 293 -23.41 7.73 -0.81
CA GLU A 293 -24.32 8.50 0.04
C GLU A 293 -25.12 7.59 0.97
N GLU A 294 -25.72 6.52 0.44
CA GLU A 294 -26.46 5.53 1.24
C GLU A 294 -25.56 4.83 2.25
N THR A 295 -24.31 4.55 1.89
CA THR A 295 -23.28 4.00 2.77
C THR A 295 -23.05 4.90 3.97
N THR A 296 -22.91 6.22 3.73
CA THR A 296 -22.72 7.20 4.81
C THR A 296 -23.93 7.25 5.74
N ARG A 297 -25.14 7.25 5.16
CA ARG A 297 -26.40 7.24 5.93
C ARG A 297 -26.56 5.96 6.76
N HIS A 298 -26.23 4.81 6.17
CA HIS A 298 -26.27 3.50 6.81
C HIS A 298 -25.29 3.44 8.00
N MET A 299 -24.04 3.87 7.79
CA MET A 299 -23.04 3.96 8.87
C MET A 299 -23.47 4.91 10.00
N ALA A 300 -24.10 6.05 9.68
CA ALA A 300 -24.61 6.98 10.68
C ALA A 300 -25.73 6.36 11.53
N ALA A 301 -26.63 5.58 10.91
CA ALA A 301 -27.68 4.87 11.63
C ALA A 301 -27.11 3.83 12.61
N LEU A 302 -26.07 3.09 12.22
CA LEU A 302 -25.44 2.08 13.10
C LEU A 302 -24.94 2.66 14.43
N ILE A 303 -24.38 3.87 14.42
CA ILE A 303 -23.86 4.52 15.64
C ILE A 303 -24.88 5.37 16.40
N ALA A 304 -26.04 5.63 15.80
CA ALA A 304 -27.15 6.37 16.42
C ALA A 304 -28.07 5.46 17.26
N HIS A 305 -28.15 4.18 16.93
CA HIS A 305 -28.98 3.18 17.62
C HIS A 305 -28.28 2.42 18.76
N GLU A 306 -27.10 2.88 19.17
CA GLU A 306 -26.31 2.34 20.30
C GLU A 306 -26.29 3.29 21.50
#